data_AF-A0A2V9IRU9-F1
#
_entry.id   AF-A0A2V9IRU9-F1
#
_cell.length_a   1.000
_cell.length_b   1.000
_cell.length_c   1.000
_cell.angle_alpha   90.00
_cell.angle_beta   90.00
_cell.angle_gamma   90.00
#
_symmetry.space_group_name_H-M   'P 1'
#
loop_
_entity.id
_entity.type
_entity.pdbx_description
1 polymer ?
#
loop_
_entity_poly.entity_id
_entity_poly.type
_entity_poly.pdbx_seq_one_letter_code
_entity_poly.pdbx_strand_id
1 'polypeptide(L)'
;LDDYPSLLMNQGVKGNHWILIRLAGSKSNRFGVGARITVASGDKTQTREVKAGGSYASCNDPRAHFGLGSAEVVKEIKVVWPSGKITRLTDVPADRILTIEE
;
A
#
# COMPACT_ATOMS: atom_id res chain seq x y z
N LEU A 1 -41.07 -2.09 14.85
CA LEU A 1 -39.61 -1.99 15.09
C LEU A 1 -39.01 -2.74 13.92
N ASP A 2 -39.17 -2.20 12.71
CA ASP A 2 -39.07 -2.96 11.46
C ASP A 2 -38.35 -2.07 10.45
N ASP A 3 -37.04 -1.96 10.64
CA ASP A 3 -36.16 -1.29 9.68
C ASP A 3 -35.68 -2.33 8.66
N TYR A 4 -35.80 -2.01 7.37
CA TYR A 4 -35.43 -2.93 6.30
C TYR A 4 -33.90 -3.14 6.28
N PRO A 5 -33.42 -4.36 5.95
CA PRO A 5 -31.99 -4.59 5.85
C PRO A 5 -31.40 -3.68 4.77
N SER A 6 -30.50 -2.78 5.19
CA SER A 6 -29.77 -1.92 4.28
C SER A 6 -28.62 -2.71 3.66
N LEU A 7 -28.72 -3.02 2.37
CA LEU A 7 -27.63 -3.63 1.61
C LEU A 7 -26.67 -2.54 1.14
N LEU A 8 -25.52 -2.45 1.80
CA LEU A 8 -24.41 -1.61 1.34
C LEU A 8 -23.69 -2.33 0.19
N MET A 9 -24.11 -2.05 -1.04
CA MET A 9 -23.44 -2.54 -2.23
C MET A 9 -22.24 -1.65 -2.55
N ASN A 10 -21.03 -2.21 -2.45
CA ASN A 10 -19.81 -1.56 -2.93
C ASN A 10 -19.85 -1.45 -4.47
N GLN A 11 -20.45 -0.38 -4.99
CA GLN A 11 -20.30 0.02 -6.37
C GLN A 11 -18.92 0.66 -6.55
N GLY A 12 -17.88 -0.17 -6.67
CA GLY A 12 -16.57 0.29 -7.09
C GLY A 12 -16.66 0.94 -8.46
N VAL A 13 -16.00 2.08 -8.65
CA VAL A 13 -15.89 2.71 -9.98
C VAL A 13 -15.11 1.76 -10.90
N LYS A 14 -15.73 1.32 -12.00
CA LYS A 14 -15.08 0.44 -12.99
C LYS A 14 -13.88 1.16 -13.63
N GLY A 15 -12.80 0.42 -13.87
CA GLY A 15 -11.58 0.95 -14.49
C GLY A 15 -10.60 1.62 -13.53
N ASN A 16 -10.79 1.47 -12.21
CA ASN A 16 -9.79 1.85 -11.22
C ASN A 16 -8.93 0.64 -10.83
N HIS A 17 -7.65 0.90 -10.64
CA HIS A 17 -6.62 -0.07 -10.28
C HIS A 17 -6.08 0.18 -8.89
N TRP A 18 -5.43 -0.83 -8.32
CA TRP A 18 -4.86 -0.77 -6.98
C TRP A 18 -3.49 -1.45 -6.90
N ILE A 19 -2.72 -1.15 -5.86
CA ILE A 19 -1.54 -1.93 -5.50
C ILE A 19 -1.42 -2.02 -3.98
N LEU A 20 -1.14 -3.22 -3.48
CA LEU A 20 -0.82 -3.47 -2.09
C LEU A 20 0.67 -3.72 -1.95
N ILE A 21 1.34 -2.93 -1.13
CA ILE A 21 2.78 -3.05 -0.90
C ILE A 21 3.01 -3.63 0.50
N ARG A 22 3.65 -4.79 0.56
CA ARG A 22 4.14 -5.41 1.79
C ARG A 22 5.64 -5.18 1.89
N LEU A 23 6.09 -4.65 3.03
CA LEU A 23 7.52 -4.55 3.30
C LEU A 23 7.99 -5.75 4.15
N ALA A 24 9.17 -6.27 3.82
CA ALA A 24 9.86 -7.28 4.60
C ALA A 24 11.28 -6.79 4.90
N GLY A 25 11.46 -6.21 6.09
CA GLY A 25 12.78 -5.76 6.55
C GLY A 25 13.68 -6.94 6.92
N SER A 26 14.96 -6.86 6.55
CA SER A 26 15.99 -7.86 6.87
C SER A 26 16.94 -7.35 7.95
N LYS A 27 17.32 -6.06 7.88
CA LYS A 27 18.17 -5.32 8.84
C LYS A 27 17.34 -4.37 9.72
N SER A 28 16.35 -3.72 9.12
CA SER A 28 15.23 -3.06 9.78
C SER A 28 14.25 -4.11 10.32
N ASN A 29 13.31 -3.74 11.19
CA ASN A 29 12.39 -4.74 11.74
C ASN A 29 11.63 -5.47 10.61
N ARG A 30 11.21 -6.72 10.87
CA ARG A 30 10.63 -7.61 9.86
C ARG A 30 9.35 -7.07 9.18
N PHE A 31 8.77 -6.01 9.73
CA PHE A 31 7.57 -5.34 9.25
C PHE A 31 7.86 -3.99 8.56
N GLY A 32 9.12 -3.57 8.44
CA GLY A 32 9.50 -2.30 7.81
C GLY A 32 8.96 -1.06 8.55
N VAL A 33 8.75 -1.13 9.86
CA VAL A 33 8.17 -0.02 10.63
C VAL A 33 9.06 1.22 10.55
N GLY A 34 8.46 2.36 10.24
CA GLY A 34 9.14 3.63 9.99
C GLY A 34 9.63 3.78 8.54
N ALA A 35 9.45 2.77 7.68
CA ALA A 35 9.75 2.91 6.26
C ALA A 35 8.72 3.81 5.58
N ARG A 36 9.20 4.65 4.66
CA ARG A 36 8.37 5.55 3.85
C ARG A 36 8.26 5.00 2.44
N ILE A 37 7.04 4.69 2.01
CA ILE A 37 6.71 4.20 0.68
C ILE A 37 6.10 5.35 -0.11
N THR A 38 6.72 5.70 -1.24
CA THR A 38 6.19 6.65 -2.22
C THR A 38 5.84 5.90 -3.49
N VAL A 39 4.60 6.05 -3.96
CA VAL A 39 4.06 5.43 -5.17
C VAL A 39 3.67 6.53 -6.14
N ALA A 40 4.28 6.55 -7.32
CA ALA A 40 3.96 7.46 -8.41
C ALA A 40 3.25 6.69 -9.54
N SER A 41 2.01 7.07 -9.85
CA SER A 41 1.19 6.44 -10.88
C SER A 41 0.43 7.50 -11.68
N GLY A 42 0.59 7.50 -13.01
CA GLY A 42 0.03 8.56 -13.86
C GLY A 42 0.51 9.94 -13.40
N ASP A 43 -0.43 10.79 -12.98
CA ASP A 43 -0.20 12.16 -12.49
C ASP A 43 -0.26 12.27 -10.95
N LYS A 44 -0.44 11.15 -10.25
CA LYS A 44 -0.59 11.12 -8.80
C LYS A 44 0.66 10.54 -8.14
N THR A 45 1.10 11.20 -7.08
CA THR A 45 2.12 10.66 -6.17
C THR A 45 1.52 10.54 -4.78
N GLN A 46 1.58 9.34 -4.22
CA GLN A 46 1.07 9.04 -2.88
C GLN A 46 2.22 8.58 -2.00
N THR A 47 2.31 9.11 -0.79
CA THR A 47 3.31 8.67 0.18
C THR A 47 2.62 8.15 1.43
N ARG A 48 3.03 6.98 1.90
CA ARG A 48 2.58 6.39 3.16
C ARG A 48 3.79 5.94 3.97
N GLU A 49 3.69 6.13 5.27
CA GLU A 49 4.67 5.61 6.22
C GLU A 49 4.11 4.36 6.89
N VAL A 50 4.91 3.31 6.95
CA VAL A 50 4.52 2.07 7.64
C VAL A 50 4.63 2.30 9.13
N LYS A 51 3.49 2.56 9.78
CA LYS A 51 3.42 2.66 11.25
C LYS A 51 3.12 1.28 11.82
N ALA A 52 3.98 0.74 12.70
CA ALA A 52 3.52 -0.28 13.64
C ALA A 52 2.72 0.40 14.73
N GLY A 53 1.41 0.38 14.57
CA GLY A 53 0.46 0.89 15.55
C GLY A 53 -0.79 0.06 15.48
N GLY A 54 -0.69 -1.24 15.80
CA GLY A 54 -1.83 -2.01 16.23
C GLY A 54 -2.04 -1.69 17.70
N SER A 55 -3.08 -0.92 18.03
CA SER A 55 -3.53 -0.84 19.42
C SER A 55 -3.82 -2.27 19.90
N TYR A 56 -3.41 -2.57 21.13
CA TYR A 56 -3.32 -3.83 21.91
C TYR A 56 -4.16 -5.10 21.54
N ALA A 57 -5.14 -5.05 20.64
CA ALA A 57 -5.90 -6.19 20.13
C ALA A 57 -6.33 -6.09 18.64
N SER A 58 -5.76 -5.18 17.86
CA SER A 58 -6.06 -5.00 16.43
C SER A 58 -4.85 -5.33 15.57
N CYS A 59 -4.90 -6.47 14.87
CA CYS A 59 -3.91 -6.82 13.86
C CYS A 59 -4.16 -5.95 12.62
N ASN A 60 -3.51 -4.79 12.54
CA ASN A 60 -3.54 -3.98 11.33
C ASN A 60 -2.80 -4.76 10.24
N ASP A 61 -3.40 -4.84 9.05
CA ASP A 61 -2.73 -5.40 7.89
C ASP A 61 -1.45 -4.57 7.61
N PRO A 62 -0.24 -5.16 7.66
CA PRO A 62 0.99 -4.40 7.43
C PRO A 62 1.15 -3.94 5.98
N ARG A 63 0.22 -4.32 5.07
CA ARG A 63 0.23 -3.92 3.67
C ARG A 63 -0.26 -2.48 3.50
N ALA A 64 0.55 -1.67 2.83
CA ALA A 64 0.15 -0.32 2.42
C ALA A 64 -0.66 -0.39 1.13
N HIS A 65 -1.93 0.00 1.20
CA HIS A 65 -2.83 0.06 0.06
C HIS A 65 -2.77 1.43 -0.64
N PHE A 66 -2.60 1.41 -1.96
CA PHE A 66 -2.62 2.57 -2.82
C PHE A 66 -3.63 2.37 -3.95
N GLY A 67 -4.56 3.32 -4.10
CA GLY A 67 -5.43 3.38 -5.27
C GLY A 67 -4.72 4.11 -6.41
N LEU A 68 -4.69 3.54 -7.60
CA LEU A 68 -3.96 4.05 -8.75
C LEU A 68 -4.86 4.83 -9.73
N GLY A 69 -6.17 4.84 -9.51
CA GLY A 69 -7.13 5.37 -10.50
C GLY A 69 -7.09 4.54 -11.77
N SER A 70 -7.17 5.15 -12.95
CA SER A 70 -7.10 4.45 -14.24
C SER A 70 -5.68 4.04 -14.69
N ALA A 71 -4.67 4.14 -13.81
CA ALA A 71 -3.31 3.75 -14.15
C ALA A 71 -3.09 2.24 -13.98
N GLU A 72 -2.86 1.54 -15.09
CA GLU A 72 -2.53 0.10 -15.13
C GLU A 72 -1.09 -0.22 -14.68
N VAL A 73 -0.22 0.79 -14.66
CA VAL A 73 1.19 0.65 -14.30
C VAL A 73 1.61 1.76 -13.34
N VAL A 74 2.32 1.36 -12.29
CA VAL A 74 3.00 2.28 -11.37
C VAL A 74 4.36 2.66 -11.97
N LYS A 75 4.58 3.96 -12.20
CA LYS A 75 5.82 4.48 -12.78
C LYS A 75 7.01 4.27 -11.86
N GLU A 76 6.85 4.58 -10.57
CA GLU A 76 7.90 4.40 -9.57
C GLU A 76 7.30 4.04 -8.21
N ILE A 77 7.91 3.06 -7.55
CA ILE A 77 7.75 2.77 -6.13
C ILE A 77 9.11 3.02 -5.48
N LYS A 78 9.17 3.97 -4.56
CA LYS A 78 10.35 4.27 -3.76
C LYS A 78 10.08 3.93 -2.30
N VAL A 79 10.89 3.05 -1.74
CA VAL A 79 10.87 2.72 -0.31
C VAL A 79 12.14 3.27 0.33
N VAL A 80 11.99 4.16 1.30
CA VAL A 80 13.07 4.63 2.15
C VAL A 80 12.96 3.88 3.47
N TRP A 81 13.94 3.03 3.75
CA TRP A 81 13.99 2.21 4.95
C TRP A 81 14.56 3.00 6.14
N PRO A 82 14.19 2.66 7.38
CA PRO A 82 14.77 3.27 8.59
C PRO A 82 16.29 3.09 8.68
N SER A 83 16.83 2.02 8.09
CA SER A 83 18.28 1.79 7.99
C SER A 83 19.01 2.79 7.10
N GLY A 84 18.29 3.67 6.39
CA GLY A 84 18.81 4.56 5.36
C GLY A 84 18.91 3.93 3.97
N LYS A 85 18.64 2.62 3.84
CA LYS A 85 18.57 1.97 2.52
C LYS A 85 17.41 2.56 1.71
N ILE A 86 17.58 2.65 0.39
CA ILE A 86 16.52 3.08 -0.51
C ILE A 86 16.33 1.98 -1.56
N THR A 87 15.11 1.46 -1.65
CA THR A 87 14.70 0.52 -2.71
C THR A 87 13.84 1.27 -3.72
N ARG A 88 14.12 1.10 -5.02
CA ARG A 88 13.31 1.68 -6.09
C ARG A 88 12.91 0.58 -7.07
N LEU A 89 11.65 0.61 -7.47
CA LEU A 89 11.08 -0.26 -8.51
C LEU A 89 10.33 0.63 -9.49
N THR A 90 10.47 0.36 -10.78
CA THR A 90 9.77 1.09 -11.85
C THR A 90 8.91 0.13 -12.65
N ASP A 91 7.94 0.69 -13.38
CA ASP A 91 7.09 -0.05 -14.33
C ASP A 91 6.42 -1.29 -13.72
N VAL A 92 5.88 -1.13 -12.51
CA VAL A 92 5.25 -2.22 -11.77
C VAL A 92 3.78 -2.34 -12.20
N PRO A 93 3.33 -3.51 -12.71
CA PRO A 93 1.92 -3.71 -13.05
C PRO A 93 1.01 -3.52 -11.84
N ALA A 94 -0.16 -2.92 -12.06
CA ALA A 94 -1.19 -2.76 -11.07
C ALA A 94 -1.90 -4.09 -10.72
N ASP A 95 -2.88 -3.99 -9.82
CA ASP A 95 -3.80 -5.05 -9.36
C ASP A 95 -3.09 -6.25 -8.73
N ARG A 96 -2.02 -5.98 -7.99
CA ARG A 96 -1.22 -7.00 -7.34
C ARG A 96 -0.80 -6.64 -5.93
N ILE A 97 -0.43 -7.69 -5.20
CA ILE A 97 0.30 -7.59 -3.95
C ILE A 97 1.78 -7.70 -4.28
N LEU A 98 2.55 -6.67 -3.96
CA LEU A 98 3.98 -6.61 -4.14
C LEU A 98 4.67 -6.70 -2.78
N THR A 99 5.57 -7.67 -2.63
CA THR A 99 6.46 -7.74 -1.47
C THR A 99 7.80 -7.11 -1.84
N ILE A 100 8.23 -6.12 -1.07
CA ILE A 100 9.53 -5.46 -1.23
C ILE A 100 10.38 -5.83 -0.02
N GLU A 101 11.50 -6.47 -0.29
CA GLU A 101 12.48 -6.84 0.72
C GLU A 101 13.54 -5.73 0.85
N GLU A 102 14.09 -5.59 2.05
CA GLU A 102 15.13 -4.61 2.34
C GLU A 102 16.41 -4.90 1.58
#